data_AF-A0A439VAT0-F1
#
_entry.id   AF-A0A439VAT0-F1
#
_cell.length_a   1.000
_cell.length_b   1.000
_cell.length_c   1.000
_cell.angle_alpha   90.00
_cell.angle_beta   90.00
_cell.angle_gamma   90.00
#
_symmetry.space_group_name_H-M   'P 1'
#
loop_
_entity.id
_entity.type
_entity.pdbx_description
1 polymer ?
#
loop_
_entity_poly.entity_id
_entity_poly.type
_entity_poly.pdbx_seq_one_letter_code
_entity_poly.pdbx_strand_id
1 'polypeptide(L)'
;PLLVPAVVAGAMLAFTISFDNTSASLFWRPAGVETMPTQILSMLKVSISPEINALGTVMILVTVGIPLLGGLIMQSLTKLIRGETREEVQ
;
A
#
# COMPACT_ATOMS: atom_id res chain seq x y z
N PRO A 1 -1.45 22.05 26.49
CA PRO A 1 -0.52 21.00 25.99
C PRO A 1 -1.18 19.64 25.65
N LEU A 2 -2.27 19.25 26.32
CA LEU A 2 -2.96 17.95 26.09
C LEU A 2 -3.68 17.84 24.73
N LEU A 3 -3.94 18.98 24.06
CA LEU A 3 -4.59 19.02 22.74
C LEU A 3 -3.63 18.74 21.58
N VAL A 4 -2.32 18.95 21.77
CA VAL A 4 -1.29 18.74 20.74
C VAL A 4 -1.33 17.32 20.15
N PRO A 5 -1.34 16.23 20.95
CA PRO A 5 -1.42 14.88 20.39
C PRO A 5 -2.72 14.62 19.60
N ALA A 6 -3.85 15.19 20.02
CA ALA A 6 -5.12 15.06 19.30
C ALA A 6 -5.10 15.79 17.94
N VAL A 7 -4.49 16.98 17.89
CA VAL A 7 -4.32 17.75 16.65
C VAL A 7 -3.39 17.03 15.68
N VAL A 8 -2.29 16.44 16.16
CA VAL A 8 -1.36 15.67 15.32
C VAL A 8 -2.04 14.42 14.76
N ALA A 9 -2.84 13.70 15.57
CA ALA A 9 -3.61 12.56 15.10
C ALA A 9 -4.66 12.97 14.04
N GLY A 10 -5.37 14.07 14.25
CA GLY A 10 -6.31 14.63 13.27
C GLY A 10 -5.64 15.07 11.97
N ALA A 11 -4.44 15.64 12.04
CA ALA A 11 -3.66 16.05 10.87
C ALA A 11 -3.21 14.84 10.04
N MET A 12 -2.74 13.76 10.68
CA MET A 12 -2.39 12.51 9.99
C MET A 12 -3.61 11.84 9.35
N LEU A 13 -4.76 11.86 10.03
CA LEU A 13 -6.01 11.34 9.50
C LEU A 13 -6.50 12.15 8.29
N ALA A 14 -6.50 13.48 8.38
CA ALA A 14 -6.87 14.37 7.27
C ALA A 14 -5.93 14.23 6.07
N PHE A 15 -4.62 14.07 6.30
CA PHE A 15 -3.64 13.79 5.25
C PHE A 15 -3.95 12.46 4.54
N THR A 16 -4.29 11.41 5.29
CA THR A 16 -4.65 10.10 4.73
C THR A 16 -5.92 10.18 3.89
N ILE A 17 -6.96 10.86 4.39
CA ILE A 17 -8.24 11.06 3.68
C ILE A 17 -8.05 11.93 2.42
N SER A 18 -7.05 12.83 2.39
CA SER A 18 -6.77 13.66 1.22
C SER A 18 -6.41 12.87 -0.03
N PHE A 19 -5.82 11.67 0.11
CA PHE A 19 -5.51 10.81 -1.05
C PHE A 19 -6.73 10.02 -1.54
N ASP A 20 -7.76 9.87 -0.71
CA ASP A 20 -9.01 9.19 -1.06
C ASP A 20 -9.92 10.07 -1.95
N ASN A 21 -9.86 11.40 -1.80
CA ASN A 21 -10.72 12.34 -2.54
C ASN A 21 -10.35 12.55 -4.03
N THR A 22 -9.52 11.67 -4.60
CA THR A 22 -9.05 11.74 -5.99
C THR A 22 -10.20 11.60 -7.00
N SER A 23 -11.24 10.83 -6.66
CA SER A 23 -12.45 10.65 -7.46
C SER A 23 -13.25 11.94 -7.61
N ALA A 24 -13.45 12.68 -6.51
CA ALA A 24 -14.19 13.93 -6.52
C ALA A 24 -13.40 15.07 -7.18
N SER A 25 -12.07 15.08 -7.00
CA SER A 25 -11.16 15.99 -7.71
C SER A 25 -11.30 15.83 -9.23
N LEU A 26 -11.50 14.62 -9.76
CA LEU A 26 -11.67 14.39 -11.19
C LEU A 26 -12.93 15.05 -11.78
N PHE A 27 -14.00 15.19 -10.98
CA PHE A 27 -15.28 15.76 -11.42
C PHE A 27 -15.41 17.27 -11.17
N TRP A 28 -14.71 17.82 -10.17
CA TRP A 28 -14.80 19.24 -9.79
C TRP A 28 -13.61 20.10 -10.24
N ARG A 29 -12.62 19.55 -10.95
CA ARG A 29 -11.46 20.33 -11.43
C ARG A 29 -11.76 21.15 -12.68
N PRO A 30 -11.23 22.39 -12.76
CA PRO A 30 -11.14 23.14 -14.01
C PRO A 30 -10.12 22.49 -14.97
N ALA A 31 -10.36 22.56 -16.28
CA ALA A 31 -9.44 22.07 -17.30
C ALA A 31 -8.06 22.74 -17.17
N GLY A 32 -6.99 21.95 -17.02
CA GLY A 32 -5.60 22.43 -17.00
C GLY A 32 -4.90 22.46 -15.65
N VAL A 33 -5.59 22.19 -14.54
CA VAL A 33 -4.92 21.96 -13.25
C VAL A 33 -4.84 20.44 -13.09
N GLU A 34 -3.65 19.86 -12.93
CA GLU A 34 -3.45 18.42 -12.64
C GLU A 34 -2.73 18.26 -11.27
N THR A 35 -3.20 17.37 -10.39
CA THR A 35 -2.47 16.97 -9.17
C THR A 35 -1.89 15.59 -9.44
N MET A 36 -0.81 15.24 -8.74
CA MET A 36 -0.13 13.94 -8.90
C MET A 36 -1.11 12.76 -9.04
N PRO A 37 -2.19 12.64 -8.23
CA PRO A 37 -3.12 11.52 -8.33
C PRO A 37 -4.07 11.59 -9.54
N THR A 38 -4.52 12.78 -9.94
CA THR A 38 -5.43 12.92 -11.09
C THR A 38 -4.72 12.73 -12.42
N GLN A 39 -3.43 13.08 -12.49
CA GLN A 39 -2.58 12.84 -13.66
C GLN A 39 -2.36 11.34 -13.90
N ILE A 40 -2.06 10.58 -12.84
CA ILE A 40 -1.94 9.12 -12.90
C ILE A 40 -3.26 8.49 -13.35
N LEU A 41 -4.41 8.97 -12.84
CA LEU A 41 -5.73 8.50 -13.22
C LEU A 41 -6.14 8.89 -14.65
N SER A 42 -5.68 10.04 -15.14
CA SER A 42 -5.89 10.51 -16.52
C SER A 42 -5.07 9.69 -17.52
N MET A 43 -3.82 9.36 -17.18
CA MET A 43 -2.96 8.46 -17.96
C MET A 43 -3.56 7.06 -18.11
N LEU A 44 -4.30 6.56 -17.11
CA LEU A 44 -5.03 5.29 -17.19
C LEU A 44 -6.16 5.28 -18.23
N LYS A 45 -6.72 6.45 -18.58
CA LYS A 45 -7.92 6.57 -19.42
C LYS A 45 -7.64 6.73 -20.92
N VAL A 46 -6.44 7.14 -21.31
CA VAL A 46 -6.15 7.57 -22.70
C VAL A 46 -5.44 6.50 -23.52
N SER A 47 -4.71 5.56 -22.92
CA SER A 47 -4.12 4.41 -23.63
C SER A 47 -3.71 3.37 -22.60
N ILE A 48 -3.91 2.08 -22.90
CA ILE A 48 -3.25 0.99 -22.16
C ILE A 48 -1.75 1.09 -22.50
N SER A 49 -1.05 2.05 -21.88
CA SER A 49 0.40 2.17 -22.04
C SER A 49 1.04 0.96 -21.34
N PRO A 50 1.95 0.22 -21.99
CA PRO A 50 2.71 -0.87 -21.36
C PRO A 50 3.36 -0.47 -20.03
N GLU A 51 3.65 0.83 -19.86
CA GLU A 51 4.22 1.43 -18.64
C GLU A 51 3.29 1.30 -17.43
N ILE A 52 1.97 1.42 -17.64
CA ILE A 52 0.98 1.29 -16.56
C ILE A 52 0.87 -0.15 -16.10
N ASN A 53 0.90 -1.11 -17.04
CA ASN A 53 0.89 -2.53 -16.71
C ASN A 53 2.17 -2.94 -15.96
N ALA A 54 3.31 -2.32 -16.30
CA ALA A 54 4.56 -2.51 -15.57
C ALA A 54 4.45 -2.01 -14.13
N LEU A 55 3.92 -0.81 -13.91
CA LEU A 55 3.71 -0.25 -12.56
C LEU A 55 2.71 -1.09 -11.74
N GLY A 56 1.61 -1.52 -12.34
CA GLY A 56 0.62 -2.38 -11.69
C GLY A 56 1.21 -3.74 -11.27
N THR A 57 2.03 -4.35 -12.13
CA THR A 57 2.71 -5.61 -11.83
C THR A 57 3.68 -5.48 -10.67
N VAL A 58 4.47 -4.38 -10.62
CA VAL A 58 5.37 -4.10 -9.50
C VAL A 58 4.59 -3.92 -8.20
N MET A 59 3.47 -3.21 -8.24
CA MET A 59 2.63 -3.01 -7.05
C MET A 59 2.04 -4.33 -6.53
N ILE A 60 1.61 -5.22 -7.42
CA ILE A 60 1.14 -6.57 -7.06
C ILE A 60 2.28 -7.40 -6.47
N LEU A 61 3.47 -7.36 -7.07
CA LEU A 61 4.65 -8.09 -6.57
C LEU A 61 5.04 -7.65 -5.16
N VAL A 62 4.98 -6.36 -4.86
CA VAL A 62 5.31 -5.85 -3.52
C VAL A 62 4.24 -6.23 -2.51
N THR A 63 2.97 -6.02 -2.85
CA THR A 63 1.84 -6.25 -1.93
C THR A 63 1.59 -7.72 -1.63
N VAL A 64 1.87 -8.62 -2.58
CA VAL A 64 1.69 -10.08 -2.42
C VAL A 64 3.02 -10.76 -2.05
N GLY A 65 4.13 -10.32 -2.62
CA GLY A 65 5.45 -10.93 -2.40
C GLY A 65 5.98 -10.74 -0.99
N ILE A 66 5.83 -9.55 -0.40
CA ILE A 66 6.32 -9.29 0.97
C ILE A 66 5.60 -10.18 2.00
N PRO A 67 4.26 -10.27 2.04
CA PRO A 67 3.56 -11.17 2.95
C PRO A 67 3.88 -12.64 2.71
N LEU A 68 4.01 -13.07 1.44
CA LEU A 68 4.35 -14.46 1.13
C LEU A 68 5.74 -14.84 1.63
N LEU A 69 6.74 -13.99 1.40
CA LEU A 69 8.11 -14.22 1.92
C LEU A 69 8.12 -14.24 3.44
N GLY A 70 7.44 -13.30 4.08
CA GLY A 70 7.27 -13.28 5.53
C GLY A 70 6.62 -14.57 6.06
N GLY A 71 5.57 -15.04 5.38
CA GLY A 71 4.87 -16.28 5.72
C GLY A 71 5.75 -17.53 5.56
N LEU A 72 6.54 -17.63 4.49
CA LEU A 72 7.44 -18.77 4.24
C LEU A 72 8.59 -18.83 5.25
N ILE A 73 9.20 -17.69 5.58
CA ILE A 73 10.25 -17.61 6.59
C ILE A 73 9.69 -17.99 7.96
N MET A 74 8.52 -17.45 8.32
CA MET A 74 7.83 -17.79 9.56
C MET A 74 7.51 -19.28 9.66
N GLN A 75 7.04 -19.89 8.56
CA GLN A 75 6.77 -21.33 8.52
C GLN A 75 8.06 -22.17 8.65
N SER A 76 9.18 -21.74 8.06
CA SER A 76 10.45 -22.45 8.19
C SER A 76 11.02 -22.41 9.61
N LEU A 77 10.95 -21.24 10.28
CA LEU A 77 11.35 -21.09 11.68
C LEU A 77 10.42 -21.87 12.62
N THR A 78 9.12 -21.86 12.34
CA THR A 78 8.13 -22.63 13.11
C THR A 78 8.36 -24.14 12.96
N LYS A 79 8.82 -24.61 11.79
CA LYS A 79 9.19 -26.02 11.58
C LYS A 79 10.47 -26.42 12.31
N LEU A 80 11.45 -25.53 12.41
CA LEU A 80 12.70 -25.78 13.15
C LEU A 80 12.47 -25.88 14.67
N ILE A 81 11.71 -24.95 15.24
CA ILE A 81 11.34 -24.98 16.68
C ILE A 81 10.54 -26.25 17.03
N ARG A 82 9.73 -26.75 16.10
CA ARG A 82 8.93 -27.96 16.29
C ARG A 82 9.72 -29.27 16.09
N GLY A 83 10.95 -29.19 15.58
CA GLY A 83 11.86 -30.32 15.40
C GLY A 83 12.64 -30.68 16.67
N GLU A 84 13.02 -29.68 17.47
CA GLU A 84 13.85 -29.85 18.68
C GLU A 84 13.09 -30.55 19.83
N THR A 85 11.77 -30.40 19.90
CA THR A 85 10.93 -31.06 20.92
C THR A 85 10.80 -32.58 20.75
N ARG A 86 11.30 -33.17 19.64
CA ARG A 86 11.25 -34.62 19.42
C ARG A 86 12.51 -35.37 19.87
N GLU A 87 13.62 -34.68 20.14
CA GLU A 87 14.85 -35.31 20.62
C GLU A 87 14.96 -35.32 22.16
N GLU A 88 14.31 -34.41 22.88
CA GLU A 88 14.30 -34.39 24.36
C GLU A 88 13.31 -35.37 25.02
N VAL A 89 12.55 -36.17 24.23
CA VAL A 89 11.58 -37.15 24.76
C VAL A 89 12.05 -38.60 24.56
N GLN A 90 13.35 -38.83 24.44
CA GLN A 90 13.96 -40.16 24.58
C GLN A 90 14.83 -40.24 25.83
#